data_AF-A0A356WXR5-F1
#
_entry.id   AF-A0A356WXR5-F1
#
_cell.length_a   1.000
_cell.length_b   1.000
_cell.length_c   1.000
_cell.angle_alpha   90.00
_cell.angle_beta   90.00
_cell.angle_gamma   90.00
#
_symmetry.space_group_name_H-M   'P 1'
#
loop_
_entity.id
_entity.type
_entity.pdbx_description
1 polymer ?
#
loop_
_entity_poly.entity_id
_entity_poly.type
_entity_poly.pdbx_seq_one_letter_code
_entity_poly.pdbx_strand_id
1 'polypeptide(L)'
;MSNQITDTHYKLKVALLVRRIGIKEFANSLVKPNGTIGISHQALIRVAQEKEKTPWIRNVIHKTIKETSRDYPNIWEELFRKNDSN
;
A
#
# COMPACT_ATOMS: atom_id res chain seq x y z
N MET A 1 -22.40 -4.20 -7.03
CA MET A 1 -21.04 -3.91 -7.51
C MET A 1 -20.06 -4.55 -6.53
N SER A 2 -19.28 -5.53 -6.98
CA SER A 2 -18.33 -6.22 -6.09
C SER A 2 -17.23 -5.25 -5.67
N ASN A 3 -17.03 -5.06 -4.37
CA ASN A 3 -15.87 -4.36 -3.81
C ASN A 3 -14.64 -5.26 -3.99
N GLN A 4 -14.17 -5.40 -5.23
CA GLN A 4 -12.96 -6.14 -5.52
C GLN A 4 -11.79 -5.38 -4.89
N ILE A 5 -11.22 -5.95 -3.83
CA ILE A 5 -9.95 -5.50 -3.28
C ILE A 5 -8.90 -5.85 -4.32
N THR A 6 -8.28 -4.83 -4.91
CA THR A 6 -7.15 -5.03 -5.82
C THR A 6 -5.97 -5.65 -5.06
N ASP A 7 -5.17 -6.45 -5.74
CA ASP A 7 -3.95 -7.04 -5.20
C ASP A 7 -3.03 -5.96 -4.57
N THR A 8 -2.91 -4.80 -5.23
CA THR A 8 -2.16 -3.63 -4.73
C THR A 8 -2.70 -3.08 -3.41
N HIS A 9 -4.03 -2.93 -3.27
CA HIS A 9 -4.64 -2.43 -2.03
C HIS A 9 -4.46 -3.43 -0.89
N TYR A 10 -4.60 -4.72 -1.15
CA TYR A 10 -4.35 -5.77 -0.16
C TYR A 10 -2.89 -5.78 0.30
N LYS A 11 -1.94 -5.81 -0.66
CA LYS A 11 -0.50 -5.78 -0.38
C LYS A 11 -0.09 -4.53 0.39
N LEU A 12 -0.67 -3.37 0.10
CA LEU A 12 -0.43 -2.15 0.89
C LEU A 12 -0.91 -2.32 2.34
N LYS A 13 -2.11 -2.85 2.57
CA LYS A 13 -2.61 -3.06 3.95
C LYS A 13 -1.70 -4.01 4.73
N VAL A 14 -1.26 -5.11 4.10
CA VAL A 14 -0.30 -6.04 4.70
C VAL A 14 1.03 -5.34 4.99
N ALA A 15 1.55 -4.57 4.04
CA ALA A 15 2.81 -3.86 4.20
C ALA A 15 2.79 -2.90 5.41
N LEU A 16 1.69 -2.17 5.57
CA LEU A 16 1.48 -1.27 6.70
C LEU A 16 1.29 -2.02 8.03
N LEU A 17 0.56 -3.15 8.02
CA LEU A 17 0.35 -3.98 9.20
C LEU A 17 1.68 -4.54 9.73
N VAL A 18 2.52 -5.11 8.85
CA VAL A 18 3.83 -5.66 9.21
C VAL A 18 4.73 -4.59 9.82
N ARG A 19 4.69 -3.37 9.27
CA ARG A 19 5.44 -2.22 9.80
C ARG A 19 4.80 -1.56 11.03
N ARG A 20 3.62 -2.00 11.45
CA ARG A 20 2.81 -1.41 12.54
C ARG A 20 2.48 0.07 12.32
N ILE A 21 2.25 0.47 11.06
CA ILE A 21 1.91 1.84 10.69
C ILE A 21 0.42 1.92 10.34
N GLY A 22 -0.30 2.89 10.91
CA GLY A 22 -1.70 3.13 10.55
C GLY A 22 -1.84 3.75 9.15
N ILE A 23 -2.88 3.39 8.38
CA ILE A 23 -3.08 3.97 7.03
C ILE A 23 -3.25 5.50 7.05
N LYS A 24 -3.85 6.06 8.10
CA LYS A 24 -4.00 7.50 8.29
C LYS A 24 -2.66 8.17 8.60
N GLU A 25 -1.88 7.55 9.48
CA GLU A 25 -0.53 8.00 9.83
C GLU A 25 0.38 7.99 8.60
N PHE A 26 0.39 6.88 7.86
CA PHE A 26 1.14 6.76 6.62
C PHE A 26 0.73 7.82 5.59
N ALA A 27 -0.58 8.02 5.38
CA ALA A 27 -1.07 9.03 4.46
C ALA A 27 -0.65 10.45 4.89
N ASN A 28 -0.64 10.73 6.19
CA ASN A 28 -0.22 12.02 6.75
C ASN A 28 1.30 12.23 6.66
N SER A 29 2.11 11.16 6.60
CA SER A 29 3.57 11.27 6.48
C SER A 29 4.05 11.43 5.03
N LEU A 30 3.18 11.27 4.02
CA LEU A 30 3.60 11.35 2.62
C LEU A 30 3.89 12.79 2.20
N VAL A 31 5.01 13.00 1.52
CA VAL A 31 5.37 14.29 0.95
C VAL A 31 4.92 14.33 -0.50
N LYS A 32 4.09 15.32 -0.85
CA LYS A 32 3.65 15.58 -2.22
C LYS A 32 4.82 16.11 -3.06
N PRO A 33 4.76 16.02 -4.40
CA PRO A 33 5.80 16.56 -5.28
C PRO A 33 6.07 18.06 -5.12
N ASN A 34 5.08 18.83 -4.66
CA ASN A 34 5.21 20.26 -4.37
C ASN A 34 5.81 20.57 -2.97
N GLY A 35 6.28 19.55 -2.25
CA GLY A 35 6.86 19.69 -0.91
C GLY A 35 5.85 19.76 0.24
N THR A 36 4.54 19.82 -0.03
CA THR A 36 3.53 19.79 1.04
C THR A 36 3.42 18.39 1.65
N ILE A 37 3.26 18.31 2.97
CA ILE A 37 3.13 17.06 3.72
C ILE A 37 1.65 16.67 3.84
N GLY A 38 1.37 15.37 3.74
CA GLY A 38 0.10 14.74 4.02
C GLY A 38 -0.85 14.67 2.83
N ILE A 39 -1.53 13.53 2.70
CA ILE A 39 -2.69 13.33 1.84
C ILE A 39 -3.84 12.71 2.63
N SER A 40 -5.06 12.80 2.10
CA SER A 40 -6.16 12.04 2.69
C SER A 40 -5.90 10.54 2.51
N HIS A 41 -6.14 9.76 3.57
CA HIS A 41 -6.08 8.30 3.48
C HIS A 41 -7.07 7.74 2.44
N GLN A 42 -8.17 8.44 2.15
CA GLN A 42 -9.10 8.08 1.08
C GLN A 42 -8.46 8.19 -0.30
N ALA A 43 -7.66 9.25 -0.57
CA ALA A 43 -6.92 9.36 -1.83
C ALA A 43 -5.92 8.22 -1.99
N LEU A 44 -5.20 7.87 -0.92
CA LEU A 44 -4.30 6.71 -0.91
C LEU A 44 -5.05 5.41 -1.25
N ILE A 45 -6.21 5.16 -0.61
CA ILE A 45 -7.04 3.97 -0.88
C ILE A 45 -7.53 3.96 -2.33
N ARG A 46 -8.00 5.09 -2.87
CA ARG A 46 -8.49 5.17 -4.25
C ARG A 46 -7.39 4.85 -5.25
N VAL A 47 -6.17 5.34 -5.04
CA VAL A 47 -5.03 5.02 -5.89
C VAL A 47 -4.66 3.53 -5.76
N ALA A 48 -4.63 2.99 -4.54
CA ALA A 48 -4.34 1.57 -4.32
C ALA A 48 -5.39 0.64 -4.97
N GLN A 49 -6.65 1.08 -5.02
CA GLN A 49 -7.77 0.40 -5.69
C GLN A 49 -7.87 0.69 -7.20
N GLU A 50 -6.90 1.40 -7.78
CA GLU A 50 -6.88 1.79 -9.20
C GLU A 50 -8.07 2.67 -9.65
N LYS A 51 -8.79 3.26 -8.68
CA LYS A 51 -9.92 4.17 -8.91
C LYS A 51 -9.48 5.61 -9.19
N GLU A 52 -8.22 5.94 -8.93
CA GLU A 52 -7.63 7.26 -9.14
C GLU A 52 -6.21 7.11 -9.67
N LYS A 53 -5.85 7.87 -10.70
CA LYS A 53 -4.52 7.83 -11.32
C LYS A 53 -3.65 8.97 -10.81
N THR A 54 -2.96 8.73 -9.71
CA THR A 54 -1.98 9.67 -9.15
C THR A 54 -0.60 9.00 -9.12
N PRO A 55 0.26 9.20 -10.15
CA PRO A 55 1.47 8.41 -10.36
C PRO A 55 2.44 8.41 -9.18
N TRP A 56 2.62 9.56 -8.52
CA TRP A 56 3.54 9.66 -7.38
C TRP A 56 3.04 8.86 -6.17
N ILE A 57 1.72 8.84 -5.89
CA ILE A 57 1.13 8.00 -4.83
C ILE A 57 1.30 6.52 -5.20
N ARG A 58 1.07 6.15 -6.47
CA ARG A 58 1.27 4.78 -6.95
C ARG A 58 2.71 4.31 -6.73
N ASN A 59 3.69 5.17 -7.04
CA ASN A 59 5.10 4.88 -6.83
C ASN A 59 5.42 4.68 -5.35
N VAL A 60 4.89 5.52 -4.46
CA VAL A 60 5.04 5.37 -3.01
C VAL A 60 4.46 4.04 -2.52
N ILE A 61 3.27 3.67 -2.99
CA ILE A 61 2.63 2.39 -2.65
C ILE A 61 3.52 1.21 -3.06
N HIS A 62 3.93 1.16 -4.33
CA HIS A 62 4.76 0.07 -4.84
C HIS A 62 6.13 0.00 -4.13
N LYS A 63 6.74 1.16 -3.85
CA LYS A 63 7.99 1.24 -3.10
C LYS A 63 7.82 0.67 -1.69
N THR A 64 6.77 1.08 -0.99
CA THR A 64 6.48 0.59 0.38
C THR A 64 6.27 -0.91 0.40
N ILE A 65 5.49 -1.46 -0.55
CA ILE A 65 5.27 -2.89 -0.70
C ILE A 65 6.61 -3.63 -0.91
N LYS A 66 7.43 -3.15 -1.86
CA LYS A 66 8.73 -3.74 -2.20
C LYS A 66 9.72 -3.68 -1.04
N GLU A 67 9.76 -2.58 -0.31
CA GLU A 67 10.62 -2.43 0.85
C GLU A 67 10.17 -3.37 1.97
N THR A 68 8.87 -3.46 2.28
CA THR A 68 8.38 -4.40 3.28
C THR A 68 8.66 -5.85 2.89
N SER A 69 8.45 -6.24 1.64
CA SER A 69 8.72 -7.62 1.20
C SER A 69 10.20 -8.00 1.34
N ARG A 70 11.11 -7.03 1.19
CA ARG A 70 12.54 -7.24 1.37
C ARG A 70 12.96 -7.25 2.85
N ASP A 71 12.36 -6.38 3.66
CA ASP A 71 12.71 -6.24 5.07
C ASP A 71 12.12 -7.38 5.93
N TYR A 72 10.99 -7.96 5.49
CA TYR A 72 10.26 -9.03 6.20
C TYR A 72 9.93 -10.22 5.28
N PRO A 73 10.93 -10.88 4.68
CA PRO A 73 10.73 -11.89 3.64
C PRO A 73 9.91 -13.08 4.14
N ASN A 74 10.18 -13.59 5.35
CA ASN A 74 9.46 -14.75 5.90
C ASN A 74 7.96 -14.49 6.08
N ILE A 75 7.59 -13.32 6.60
CA ILE A 75 6.18 -12.93 6.79
C ILE A 75 5.52 -12.72 5.43
N TRP A 76 6.24 -12.08 4.51
CA TRP A 76 5.74 -11.83 3.17
C TRP A 76 5.46 -13.13 2.42
N GLU A 77 6.42 -14.06 2.42
CA GLU A 77 6.26 -15.38 1.85
C GLU A 77 5.11 -16.14 2.51
N GLU A 78 5.01 -16.20 3.84
CA GLU A 78 3.91 -16.91 4.51
C GLU A 78 2.52 -16.39 4.09
N LEU A 79 2.36 -15.07 4.03
CA LEU A 79 1.08 -14.44 3.70
C LEU A 79 0.70 -14.57 2.22
N PHE A 80 1.68 -14.59 1.32
CA PHE A 80 1.43 -14.61 -0.13
C PHE A 80 1.64 -15.98 -0.80
N ARG A 81 2.36 -16.93 -0.17
CA ARG A 81 2.57 -18.30 -0.68
C ARG A 81 1.28 -19.13 -0.73
N LYS A 82 0.30 -18.83 0.12
CA LYS A 82 -1.01 -19.52 0.13
C LYS A 82 -1.93 -19.12 -1.05
N ASN A 83 -1.62 -18.06 -1.80
CA ASN A 83 -2.46 -17.61 -2.91
C ASN A 83 -2.13 -18.26 -4.26
N ASP A 84 -0.97 -18.92 -4.42
CA ASP A 84 -0.56 -19.57 -5.68
C ASP A 84 -0.83 -21.09 -5.70
N SER A 85 -1.36 -21.66 -4.61
CA SER A 85 -1.62 -23.11 -4.48
C SER A 85 -3.09 -23.52 -4.72
N ASN A 86 -3.88 -22.70 -5.43
CA ASN A 86 -5.27 -23.00 -5.80
C ASN A 86 -5.52 -22.77 -7.29
#